data_AF-A0A523FB58-F1
#
_entry.id   AF-A0A523FB58-F1
#
_cell.length_a   1.000
_cell.length_b   1.000
_cell.length_c   1.000
_cell.angle_alpha   90.00
_cell.angle_beta   90.00
_cell.angle_gamma   90.00
#
_symmetry.space_group_name_H-M   'P 1'
#
loop_
_entity.id
_entity.type
_entity.pdbx_description
1 polymer ?
#
loop_
_entity_poly.entity_id
_entity_poly.type
_entity_poly.pdbx_seq_one_letter_code
_entity_poly.pdbx_strand_id
1 'polypeptide(L)'
;MMGGPIVPVTASIAVFGAETLRASAAAVSVTNWLVFGLIRRMRIVSSNTKRGQKSRTIWTLAWRNCRQKIIGLCTIILGWIVPWRGRRGTVMAGQDSDPRSQDAALTSHILDLLSGRPAAKIGLRLYAVDSSSARPLTSVVSNDDGRFDAPLLRVGDCAGGGYRLEFDVATHFGPSVAGFFETVPIDIFIDQPACHHHVPLLLSPWGYATYRGAPPEHGPVERPPRFHEGTFGASEAAQPPPSPGSTMAGLTTHVIDTARGRGAGGMRVDVFRHADRSMIHVSGQTTTTEGRTAEWLIADGELVPGAYELVFHVGAYYEAVAAWQSAPFFPTVRVRFKVAAARAHLHVPLLVSPWGYTVYRGS
;
A
#
# COMPACT_ATOMS: atom_id res chain seq x y z
N MET A 1 -12.42 26.21 60.44
CA MET A 1 -12.00 27.43 59.71
C MET A 1 -10.54 27.20 59.32
N MET A 2 -10.09 27.18 58.06
CA MET A 2 -10.51 27.92 56.87
C MET A 2 -10.58 27.01 55.63
N GLY A 3 -11.61 27.19 54.80
CA GLY A 3 -11.66 26.70 53.43
C GLY A 3 -11.43 27.86 52.46
N GLY A 4 -10.54 27.68 51.49
CA GLY A 4 -10.35 28.60 50.35
C GLY A 4 -10.99 28.02 49.08
N PRO A 5 -11.44 28.87 48.13
CA PRO A 5 -12.21 28.41 46.99
C PRO A 5 -11.32 27.83 45.89
N ILE A 6 -11.74 26.70 45.32
CA ILE A 6 -11.19 26.11 44.09
C ILE A 6 -11.94 26.75 42.92
N VAL A 7 -11.23 27.47 42.05
CA VAL A 7 -11.78 28.02 40.79
C VAL A 7 -11.45 27.04 39.65
N PRO A 8 -12.41 26.68 38.77
CA PRO A 8 -12.14 25.73 37.69
C PRO A 8 -11.43 26.39 36.50
N VAL A 9 -10.29 25.83 36.10
CA VAL A 9 -9.57 26.14 34.86
C VAL A 9 -10.25 25.43 33.69
N THR A 10 -11.42 25.93 33.26
CA THR A 10 -12.07 25.44 32.03
C THR A 10 -12.63 26.56 31.13
N ALA A 11 -12.60 27.83 31.56
CA ALA A 11 -13.16 28.93 30.77
C ALA A 11 -12.17 29.66 29.84
N SER A 12 -10.85 29.55 30.05
CA SER A 12 -9.86 30.32 29.26
C SER A 12 -9.39 29.63 27.97
N ILE A 13 -9.64 28.33 27.79
CA ILE A 13 -9.21 27.58 26.58
C ILE A 13 -10.24 27.74 25.44
N ALA A 14 -11.53 27.92 25.77
CA ALA A 14 -12.58 28.06 24.75
C ALA A 14 -12.55 29.41 24.01
N VAL A 15 -12.12 30.49 24.68
CA VAL A 15 -12.04 31.84 24.08
C VAL A 15 -10.85 31.94 23.11
N PHE A 16 -9.72 31.31 23.44
CA PHE A 16 -8.53 31.30 22.56
C PHE A 16 -8.72 30.45 21.29
N GLY A 17 -9.48 29.35 21.38
CA GLY A 17 -9.81 28.50 20.23
C GLY A 17 -10.76 29.15 19.22
N ALA A 18 -11.71 29.95 19.70
CA ALA A 18 -12.70 30.61 18.84
C ALA A 18 -12.11 31.80 18.06
N GLU A 19 -11.19 32.56 18.65
CA GLU A 19 -10.51 33.68 17.97
C GLU A 19 -9.47 33.19 16.94
N THR A 20 -8.76 32.10 17.24
CA THR A 20 -7.82 31.47 16.29
C THR A 20 -8.54 30.86 15.09
N LEU A 21 -9.67 30.18 15.29
CA LEU A 21 -10.51 29.67 14.19
C LEU A 21 -11.10 30.79 13.32
N ARG A 22 -11.54 31.91 13.91
CA ARG A 22 -12.02 33.08 13.16
C ARG A 22 -10.91 33.77 12.36
N ALA A 23 -9.71 33.87 12.92
CA ALA A 23 -8.54 34.40 12.23
C ALA A 23 -8.10 33.50 11.06
N SER A 24 -8.14 32.17 11.23
CA SER A 24 -7.85 31.20 10.17
C SER A 24 -8.89 31.24 9.05
N ALA A 25 -10.18 31.36 9.38
CA ALA A 25 -11.25 31.48 8.38
C ALA A 25 -11.12 32.79 7.56
N ALA A 26 -10.80 33.91 8.21
CA ALA A 26 -10.55 35.18 7.53
C ALA A 26 -9.31 35.12 6.62
N ALA A 27 -8.22 34.46 7.06
CA ALA A 27 -7.02 34.27 6.25
C ALA A 27 -7.28 33.39 5.01
N VAL A 28 -8.09 32.34 5.13
CA VAL A 28 -8.49 31.48 3.99
C VAL A 28 -9.38 32.23 3.02
N SER A 29 -10.32 33.05 3.50
CA SER A 29 -11.18 33.90 2.65
C SER A 29 -10.39 34.96 1.87
N VAL A 30 -9.42 35.62 2.49
CA VAL A 30 -8.53 36.58 1.81
C VAL A 30 -7.65 35.89 0.78
N THR A 31 -7.13 34.70 1.10
CA THR A 31 -6.31 33.90 0.18
C THR A 31 -7.13 33.43 -1.04
N ASN A 32 -8.35 32.93 -0.83
CA ASN A 32 -9.26 32.59 -1.92
C ASN A 32 -9.61 33.81 -2.77
N TRP A 33 -9.90 34.97 -2.17
CA TRP A 33 -10.23 36.19 -2.91
C TRP A 33 -9.07 36.67 -3.80
N LEU A 34 -7.83 36.59 -3.30
CA LEU A 34 -6.62 36.91 -4.08
C LEU A 34 -6.38 35.91 -5.21
N VAL A 35 -6.55 34.61 -4.96
CA VAL A 35 -6.37 33.55 -5.97
C VAL A 35 -7.43 33.66 -7.07
N PHE A 36 -8.71 33.82 -6.71
CA PHE A 36 -9.78 34.01 -7.69
C PHE A 36 -9.66 35.33 -8.46
N GLY A 37 -9.22 36.41 -7.80
CA GLY A 37 -8.92 37.69 -8.46
C GLY A 37 -7.78 37.59 -9.48
N LEU A 38 -6.75 36.80 -9.16
CA LEU A 38 -5.62 36.53 -10.05
C LEU A 38 -6.04 35.66 -11.25
N ILE A 39 -6.84 34.62 -11.03
CA ILE A 39 -7.39 33.75 -12.08
C ILE A 39 -8.30 34.55 -13.03
N ARG A 40 -9.13 35.47 -12.51
CA ARG A 40 -10.03 36.31 -13.31
C ARG A 40 -9.25 37.31 -14.18
N ARG A 41 -8.14 37.86 -13.68
CA ARG A 41 -7.22 38.70 -14.47
C ARG A 41 -6.44 37.90 -15.53
N MET A 42 -6.10 36.64 -15.26
CA MET A 42 -5.46 35.76 -16.25
C MET A 42 -6.39 35.41 -17.43
N ARG A 43 -7.70 35.23 -17.19
CA ARG A 43 -8.69 34.94 -18.25
C ARG A 43 -8.91 36.13 -19.21
N ILE A 44 -8.84 37.37 -18.71
CA ILE A 44 -9.04 38.59 -19.50
C ILE A 44 -7.85 38.86 -20.45
N VAL A 45 -6.64 38.42 -20.11
CA VAL A 45 -5.44 38.62 -20.95
C VAL A 45 -5.34 37.55 -22.05
N SER A 46 -5.91 36.36 -21.85
CA SER A 46 -5.89 35.27 -22.84
C SER A 46 -6.72 35.55 -24.10
N SER A 47 -7.69 36.47 -24.06
CA SER A 47 -8.57 36.73 -25.21
C SER A 47 -8.01 37.76 -26.20
N ASN A 48 -6.83 38.34 -25.96
CA ASN A 48 -6.36 39.49 -26.76
C ASN A 48 -4.94 39.39 -27.35
N THR A 49 -4.36 38.20 -27.48
CA THR A 49 -3.01 38.07 -28.08
C THR A 49 -2.94 37.02 -29.18
N LYS A 50 -3.24 37.43 -30.42
CA LYS A 50 -2.60 36.87 -31.63
C LYS A 50 -1.26 37.58 -31.85
N ARG A 51 -0.12 37.01 -31.43
CA ARG A 51 1.20 37.19 -32.08
C ARG A 51 2.31 36.39 -31.40
N GLY A 52 3.24 35.92 -32.24
CA GLY A 52 4.23 34.88 -31.98
C GLY A 52 5.33 35.18 -30.96
N GLN A 53 5.89 34.07 -30.47
CA GLN A 53 7.24 33.79 -29.93
C GLN A 53 7.87 34.70 -28.84
N LYS A 54 7.48 35.97 -28.67
CA LYS A 54 7.91 36.82 -27.53
C LYS A 54 7.15 36.54 -26.22
N SER A 55 6.12 35.70 -26.28
CA SER A 55 5.26 35.34 -25.13
C SER A 55 5.96 34.40 -24.13
N ARG A 56 6.72 33.40 -24.59
CA ARG A 56 7.24 32.31 -23.72
C ARG A 56 8.20 32.76 -22.61
N THR A 57 9.04 33.77 -22.85
CA THR A 57 10.04 34.26 -21.88
C THR A 57 9.41 35.12 -20.78
N ILE A 58 8.40 35.90 -21.13
CA ILE A 58 7.64 36.72 -20.17
C ILE A 58 6.79 35.81 -19.27
N TRP A 59 6.19 34.76 -19.83
CA TRP A 59 5.43 33.76 -19.06
C TRP A 59 6.29 32.96 -18.08
N THR A 60 7.52 32.59 -18.45
CA THR A 60 8.44 31.86 -17.56
C THR A 60 9.00 32.74 -16.43
N LEU A 61 9.28 34.02 -16.69
CA LEU A 61 9.67 34.96 -15.63
C LEU A 61 8.49 35.28 -14.68
N ALA A 62 7.29 35.48 -15.21
CA ALA A 62 6.09 35.73 -14.41
C ALA A 62 5.75 34.53 -13.51
N TRP A 63 5.88 33.31 -14.03
CA TRP A 63 5.69 32.08 -13.25
C TRP A 63 6.75 31.89 -12.15
N ARG A 64 8.03 32.14 -12.45
CA ARG A 64 9.11 32.07 -11.43
C ARG A 64 8.90 33.07 -10.31
N ASN A 65 8.52 34.30 -10.64
CA ASN A 65 8.23 35.34 -9.65
C ASN A 65 6.98 35.01 -8.81
N CYS A 66 5.93 34.46 -9.41
CA CYS A 66 4.72 34.06 -8.68
C CYS A 66 4.98 32.87 -7.76
N ARG A 67 5.74 31.87 -8.22
CA ARG A 67 6.16 30.70 -7.44
C ARG A 67 7.05 31.10 -6.25
N GLN A 68 8.02 32.00 -6.44
CA GLN A 68 8.86 32.47 -5.34
C GLN A 68 8.07 33.25 -4.28
N LYS A 69 7.08 34.06 -4.70
CA LYS A 69 6.20 34.77 -3.77
C LYS A 69 5.27 33.83 -2.98
N ILE A 70 4.75 32.77 -3.60
CA ILE A 70 3.96 31.73 -2.93
C ILE A 70 4.81 30.95 -1.93
N ILE A 71 6.05 30.56 -2.30
CA ILE A 71 6.97 29.87 -1.39
C ILE A 71 7.35 30.77 -0.20
N GLY A 72 7.63 32.05 -0.45
CA GLY A 72 7.92 33.02 0.62
C GLY A 72 6.74 33.18 1.59
N LEU A 73 5.51 33.25 1.08
CA LEU A 73 4.30 33.36 1.89
C LEU A 73 4.05 32.09 2.73
N CYS A 74 4.24 30.89 2.17
CA CYS A 74 4.12 29.63 2.91
C CYS A 74 5.21 29.47 3.98
N THR A 75 6.41 29.96 3.73
CA THR A 75 7.53 29.89 4.71
C THR A 75 7.27 30.83 5.90
N ILE A 76 6.68 32.00 5.65
CA ILE A 76 6.23 32.90 6.71
C ILE A 76 5.10 32.21 7.49
N ILE A 77 4.05 31.70 6.84
CA ILE A 77 2.92 31.05 7.53
C ILE A 77 3.38 29.84 8.37
N LEU A 78 4.29 29.01 7.87
CA LEU A 78 4.85 27.88 8.62
C LEU A 78 5.79 28.32 9.77
N GLY A 79 6.46 29.46 9.63
CA GLY A 79 7.30 30.05 10.68
C GLY A 79 6.51 30.63 11.86
N TRP A 80 5.21 30.92 11.70
CA TRP A 80 4.33 31.41 12.77
C TRP A 80 3.60 30.29 13.52
N ILE A 81 3.57 29.06 12.99
CA ILE A 81 2.91 27.89 13.62
C ILE A 81 3.90 27.09 14.50
N VAL A 82 5.22 27.34 14.38
CA VAL A 82 6.26 26.63 15.13
C VAL A 82 7.00 27.59 16.06
N PRO A 83 6.82 27.53 17.39
CA PRO A 83 7.70 28.28 18.29
C PRO A 83 9.10 27.63 18.28
N TRP A 84 10.07 28.38 17.78
CA TRP A 84 11.49 28.04 17.81
C TRP A 84 12.10 28.35 19.19
N ARG A 85 12.81 27.39 19.82
CA ARG A 85 14.23 27.53 20.18
C ARG A 85 14.77 26.32 20.93
N GLY A 86 15.99 25.96 20.55
CA GLY A 86 16.80 24.95 21.22
C GLY A 86 17.05 25.25 22.69
N ARG A 87 16.89 24.21 23.50
CA ARG A 87 17.87 23.85 24.53
C ARG A 87 18.56 22.58 24.05
N ARG A 88 19.91 22.59 24.05
CA ARG A 88 20.68 21.34 24.09
C ARG A 88 20.40 20.72 25.45
N GLY A 89 19.31 19.95 25.54
CA GLY A 89 19.08 18.99 26.59
C GLY A 89 19.42 17.62 26.03
N THR A 90 20.17 16.84 26.79
CA THR A 90 20.42 15.41 26.57
C THR A 90 19.16 14.75 26.02
N VAL A 91 19.28 14.11 24.85
CA VAL A 91 18.20 13.31 24.27
C VAL A 91 17.98 12.14 25.23
N MET A 92 16.99 12.26 26.12
CA MET A 92 16.37 11.08 26.69
C MET A 92 15.68 10.38 25.52
N ALA A 93 16.13 9.16 25.22
CA ALA A 93 15.44 8.25 24.34
C ALA A 93 13.96 8.23 24.78
N GLY A 94 13.07 8.75 23.94
CA GLY A 94 11.65 8.55 24.13
C GLY A 94 11.40 7.07 23.92
N GLN A 95 11.35 6.30 25.02
CA GLN A 95 10.82 4.96 25.00
C GLN A 95 9.39 5.06 24.47
N ASP A 96 9.11 4.38 23.37
CA ASP A 96 7.73 4.18 22.94
C ASP A 96 6.99 3.49 24.10
N SER A 97 5.99 4.18 24.63
CA SER A 97 5.39 3.90 25.95
C SER A 97 4.19 2.96 25.86
N ASP A 98 3.96 2.32 24.71
CA ASP A 98 3.00 1.24 24.60
C ASP A 98 3.66 -0.09 25.01
N PRO A 99 3.38 -0.64 26.21
CA PRO A 99 3.94 -1.92 26.62
C PRO A 99 3.54 -3.08 25.69
N ARG A 100 2.55 -2.90 24.80
CA ARG A 100 2.17 -3.87 23.77
C ARG A 100 3.19 -3.97 22.62
N SER A 101 4.10 -3.01 22.46
CA SER A 101 5.09 -3.00 21.36
C SER A 101 6.43 -3.65 21.74
N GLN A 102 6.81 -3.65 23.02
CA GLN A 102 8.16 -4.05 23.44
C GLN A 102 8.44 -5.55 23.28
N ASP A 103 7.42 -6.40 23.26
CA ASP A 103 7.55 -7.84 23.07
C ASP A 103 6.83 -8.35 21.79
N ALA A 104 6.44 -7.45 20.88
CA ALA A 104 5.74 -7.81 19.66
C ALA A 104 6.70 -8.40 18.61
N ALA A 105 6.50 -9.67 18.24
CA ALA A 105 7.22 -10.28 17.12
C ALA A 105 6.50 -10.08 15.79
N LEU A 106 5.17 -10.14 15.78
CA LEU A 106 4.38 -10.00 14.55
C LEU A 106 3.18 -9.08 14.80
N THR A 107 3.07 -8.02 14.01
CA THR A 107 1.88 -7.15 14.00
C THR A 107 1.40 -6.90 12.58
N SER A 108 0.15 -6.46 12.46
CA SER A 108 -0.46 -6.10 11.19
C SER A 108 -1.37 -4.89 11.35
N HIS A 109 -1.67 -4.24 10.23
CA HIS A 109 -2.56 -3.09 10.12
C HIS A 109 -3.22 -3.14 8.74
N ILE A 110 -4.50 -2.81 8.67
CA ILE A 110 -5.28 -2.89 7.44
C ILE A 110 -5.79 -1.49 7.08
N LEU A 111 -5.45 -1.03 5.88
CA LEU A 111 -5.90 0.23 5.33
C LEU A 111 -6.83 -0.03 4.14
N ASP A 112 -8.05 0.49 4.19
CA ASP A 112 -8.99 0.50 3.07
C ASP A 112 -8.68 1.70 2.16
N LEU A 113 -8.20 1.40 0.95
CA LEU A 113 -7.83 2.39 -0.05
C LEU A 113 -9.03 3.02 -0.76
N LEU A 114 -10.21 2.38 -0.74
CA LEU A 114 -11.42 2.94 -1.34
C LEU A 114 -11.98 4.07 -0.47
N SER A 115 -12.04 3.86 0.85
CA SER A 115 -12.52 4.86 1.80
C SER A 115 -11.41 5.79 2.32
N GLY A 116 -10.15 5.39 2.18
CA GLY A 116 -8.99 6.09 2.75
C GLY A 116 -8.92 5.99 4.28
N ARG A 117 -9.53 4.96 4.87
CA ARG A 117 -9.68 4.79 6.32
C ARG A 117 -9.11 3.44 6.77
N PRO A 118 -8.74 3.29 8.06
CA PRO A 118 -8.43 1.98 8.60
C PRO A 118 -9.61 1.01 8.45
N ALA A 119 -9.32 -0.24 8.15
CA ALA A 119 -10.35 -1.26 7.90
C ALA A 119 -10.65 -2.03 9.20
N ALA A 120 -11.73 -1.64 9.86
CA ALA A 120 -12.22 -2.27 11.08
C ALA A 120 -13.03 -3.55 10.79
N LYS A 121 -13.15 -4.43 11.80
CA LYS A 121 -13.99 -5.63 11.78
C LYS A 121 -13.60 -6.68 10.73
N ILE A 122 -12.35 -6.65 10.24
CA ILE A 122 -11.81 -7.71 9.40
C ILE A 122 -11.24 -8.81 10.30
N GLY A 123 -11.72 -10.04 10.11
CA GLY A 123 -11.16 -11.22 10.77
C GLY A 123 -9.79 -11.57 10.21
N LEU A 124 -8.88 -12.01 11.08
CA LEU A 124 -7.59 -12.57 10.71
C LEU A 124 -7.38 -13.88 11.44
N ARG A 125 -7.03 -14.93 10.70
CA ARG A 125 -6.51 -16.20 11.23
C ARG A 125 -5.01 -16.29 10.96
N LEU A 126 -4.23 -16.57 12.01
CA LEU A 126 -2.80 -16.81 11.91
C LEU A 126 -2.52 -18.31 11.97
N TYR A 127 -1.63 -18.78 11.09
CA TYR A 127 -1.17 -20.16 11.07
C TYR A 127 0.36 -20.22 11.12
N ALA A 128 0.91 -21.23 11.81
CA ALA A 128 2.26 -21.72 11.54
C ALA A 128 2.19 -22.65 10.33
N VAL A 129 3.09 -22.47 9.37
CA VAL A 129 3.09 -23.21 8.09
C VAL A 129 4.38 -24.00 7.97
N ASP A 130 4.24 -25.30 7.73
CA ASP A 130 5.32 -26.18 7.31
C ASP A 130 5.10 -26.64 5.86
N SER A 131 5.95 -27.55 5.36
CA SER A 131 5.88 -28.04 3.97
C SER A 131 4.58 -28.79 3.62
N SER A 132 3.80 -29.20 4.61
CA SER A 132 2.67 -30.12 4.48
C SER A 132 1.40 -29.68 5.20
N SER A 133 1.50 -28.75 6.15
CA SER A 133 0.40 -28.38 7.03
C SER A 133 0.39 -26.89 7.39
N ALA A 134 -0.81 -26.39 7.71
CA ALA A 134 -1.01 -25.07 8.30
C ALA A 134 -1.72 -25.24 9.64
N ARG A 135 -0.97 -25.11 10.74
CA ARG A 135 -1.50 -25.25 12.10
C ARG A 135 -2.03 -23.90 12.61
N PRO A 136 -3.31 -23.78 12.99
CA PRO A 136 -3.86 -22.53 13.50
C PRO A 136 -3.18 -22.13 14.83
N LEU A 137 -2.91 -20.83 14.98
CA LEU A 137 -2.29 -20.24 16.16
C LEU A 137 -3.26 -19.32 16.90
N THR A 138 -3.86 -18.36 16.19
CA THR A 138 -4.80 -17.40 16.78
C THR A 138 -5.79 -16.88 15.74
N SER A 139 -6.92 -16.36 16.23
CA SER A 139 -7.93 -15.67 15.43
C SER A 139 -8.29 -14.36 16.12
N VAL A 140 -8.20 -13.26 15.39
CA VAL A 140 -8.42 -11.90 15.91
C VAL A 140 -9.25 -11.08 14.92
N VAL A 141 -9.77 -9.94 15.36
CA VAL A 141 -10.57 -9.03 14.53
C VAL A 141 -9.98 -7.62 14.64
N SER A 142 -9.90 -6.90 13.52
CA SER A 142 -9.35 -5.54 13.54
C SER A 142 -10.26 -4.56 14.26
N ASN A 143 -9.66 -3.66 15.03
CA ASN A 143 -10.31 -2.55 15.73
C ASN A 143 -10.56 -1.34 14.81
N ASP A 144 -11.08 -0.24 15.36
CA ASP A 144 -11.43 0.96 14.59
C ASP A 144 -10.23 1.69 13.96
N ASP A 145 -9.00 1.39 14.40
CA ASP A 145 -7.74 1.83 13.78
C ASP A 145 -7.18 0.80 12.79
N GLY A 146 -7.97 -0.21 12.39
CA GLY A 146 -7.55 -1.25 11.46
C GLY A 146 -6.40 -2.13 11.99
N ARG A 147 -6.11 -2.07 13.29
CA ARG A 147 -5.07 -2.84 14.00
C ARG A 147 -5.71 -3.93 14.84
N PHE A 148 -4.88 -4.72 15.52
CA PHE A 148 -5.33 -5.72 16.48
C PHE A 148 -4.90 -5.30 17.90
N ASP A 149 -5.76 -5.56 18.88
CA ASP A 149 -5.55 -5.07 20.26
C ASP A 149 -4.35 -5.72 20.97
N ALA A 150 -3.86 -6.85 20.45
CA ALA A 150 -2.64 -7.51 20.85
C ALA A 150 -1.78 -7.88 19.62
N PRO A 151 -0.45 -8.05 19.78
CA PRO A 151 0.40 -8.63 18.75
C PRO A 151 -0.12 -10.00 18.30
N LEU A 152 0.08 -10.32 17.02
CA LEU A 152 -0.29 -11.62 16.46
C LEU A 152 0.63 -12.73 16.99
N LEU A 153 1.90 -12.40 17.26
CA LEU A 153 2.87 -13.21 17.98
C LEU A 153 3.71 -12.31 18.89
N ARG A 154 4.07 -12.84 20.06
CA ARG A 154 5.08 -12.25 20.95
C ARG A 154 6.44 -12.87 20.67
N VAL A 155 7.51 -12.17 21.03
CA VAL A 155 8.90 -12.64 20.84
C VAL A 155 9.14 -14.01 21.49
N GLY A 156 8.57 -14.27 22.66
CA GLY A 156 8.71 -15.57 23.35
C GLY A 156 7.99 -16.74 22.64
N ASP A 157 6.98 -16.44 21.82
CA ASP A 157 6.16 -17.45 21.12
C ASP A 157 6.55 -17.58 19.64
N CYS A 158 7.38 -16.67 19.13
CA CYS A 158 7.78 -16.65 17.73
C CYS A 158 8.96 -17.59 17.50
N ALA A 159 8.76 -18.62 16.67
CA ALA A 159 9.83 -19.45 16.15
C ALA A 159 10.27 -18.96 14.75
N GLY A 160 11.50 -19.27 14.35
CA GLY A 160 11.88 -19.13 12.95
C GLY A 160 11.10 -20.13 12.08
N GLY A 161 10.58 -19.69 10.94
CA GLY A 161 9.78 -20.53 10.05
C GLY A 161 8.70 -19.81 9.27
N GLY A 162 7.84 -20.60 8.61
CA GLY A 162 6.73 -20.11 7.80
C GLY A 162 5.49 -19.76 8.63
N TYR A 163 4.82 -18.67 8.27
CA TYR A 163 3.55 -18.27 8.84
C TYR A 163 2.59 -17.80 7.74
N ARG A 164 1.28 -17.92 7.98
CA ARG A 164 0.22 -17.39 7.11
C ARG A 164 -0.70 -16.49 7.89
N LEU A 165 -0.86 -15.26 7.42
CA LEU A 165 -1.92 -14.35 7.86
C LEU A 165 -3.07 -14.46 6.84
N GLU A 166 -4.23 -14.95 7.25
CA GLU A 166 -5.40 -15.08 6.37
C GLU A 166 -6.47 -14.06 6.80
N PHE A 167 -6.66 -13.02 5.97
CA PHE A 167 -7.63 -11.95 6.21
C PHE A 167 -8.97 -12.27 5.55
N ASP A 168 -10.07 -12.15 6.31
CA ASP A 168 -11.44 -12.36 5.84
C ASP A 168 -12.01 -11.06 5.25
N VAL A 169 -11.87 -10.88 3.93
CA VAL A 169 -12.19 -9.61 3.26
C VAL A 169 -13.46 -9.63 2.42
N ALA A 170 -14.05 -10.81 2.18
CA ALA A 170 -15.16 -11.03 1.24
C ALA A 170 -16.32 -10.05 1.38
N THR A 171 -16.66 -9.68 2.62
CA THR A 171 -17.82 -8.83 2.94
C THR A 171 -17.46 -7.38 3.26
N HIS A 172 -16.16 -7.03 3.32
CA HIS A 172 -15.69 -5.73 3.82
C HIS A 172 -16.28 -4.54 3.05
N PHE A 173 -16.33 -4.63 1.73
CA PHE A 173 -16.80 -3.54 0.86
C PHE A 173 -18.33 -3.45 0.74
N GLY A 174 -19.06 -4.35 1.38
CA GLY A 174 -20.52 -4.41 1.33
C GLY A 174 -21.07 -4.91 -0.02
N PRO A 175 -22.41 -5.09 -0.10
CA PRO A 175 -23.05 -5.70 -1.27
C PRO A 175 -23.01 -4.83 -2.53
N SER A 176 -22.82 -3.51 -2.38
CA SER A 176 -22.80 -2.56 -3.49
C SER A 176 -21.47 -2.56 -4.26
N VAL A 177 -20.42 -3.13 -3.68
CA VAL A 177 -19.08 -3.18 -4.28
C VAL A 177 -18.65 -4.65 -4.31
N ALA A 178 -18.77 -5.27 -5.48
CA ALA A 178 -18.33 -6.65 -5.67
C ALA A 178 -16.80 -6.75 -5.53
N GLY A 179 -16.35 -7.17 -4.33
CA GLY A 179 -14.95 -7.46 -4.07
C GLY A 179 -14.47 -8.66 -4.89
N PHE A 180 -13.24 -8.57 -5.38
CA PHE A 180 -12.60 -9.62 -6.16
C PHE A 180 -12.10 -10.77 -5.26
N PHE A 181 -11.63 -10.46 -4.05
CA PHE A 181 -11.00 -11.41 -3.14
C PHE A 181 -12.00 -11.97 -2.12
N GLU A 182 -11.93 -13.28 -1.88
CA GLU A 182 -12.70 -13.92 -0.79
C GLU A 182 -11.96 -13.81 0.54
N THR A 183 -10.70 -14.23 0.53
CA THR A 183 -9.74 -14.09 1.62
C THR A 183 -8.41 -13.61 1.05
N VAL A 184 -7.61 -12.89 1.84
CA VAL A 184 -6.24 -12.54 1.46
C VAL A 184 -5.28 -13.35 2.33
N PRO A 185 -4.74 -14.48 1.84
CA PRO A 185 -3.64 -15.18 2.49
C PRO A 185 -2.29 -14.51 2.18
N ILE A 186 -1.54 -14.16 3.23
CA ILE A 186 -0.17 -13.63 3.14
C ILE A 186 0.76 -14.64 3.81
N ASP A 187 1.52 -15.36 3.00
CA ASP A 187 2.57 -16.28 3.46
C ASP A 187 3.85 -15.48 3.71
N ILE A 188 4.44 -15.62 4.90
CA ILE A 188 5.70 -14.99 5.29
C ILE A 188 6.69 -16.03 5.83
N PHE A 189 7.97 -15.73 5.72
CA PHE A 189 9.05 -16.46 6.37
C PHE A 189 9.76 -15.56 7.38
N ILE A 190 9.82 -16.00 8.64
CA ILE A 190 10.52 -15.30 9.72
C ILE A 190 11.84 -16.03 9.97
N ASP A 191 12.97 -15.39 9.68
CA ASP A 191 14.32 -15.87 9.96
C ASP A 191 14.88 -15.33 11.30
N GLN A 192 14.40 -14.16 11.72
CA GLN A 192 14.79 -13.47 12.95
C GLN A 192 13.59 -13.36 13.91
N PRO A 193 13.27 -14.42 14.68
CA PRO A 193 12.11 -14.44 15.58
C PRO A 193 12.18 -13.42 16.72
N ALA A 194 13.37 -12.94 17.06
CA ALA A 194 13.58 -11.90 18.06
C ALA A 194 13.30 -10.48 17.54
N CYS A 195 13.17 -10.29 16.23
CA CYS A 195 12.87 -9.00 15.62
C CYS A 195 11.36 -8.78 15.52
N HIS A 196 10.95 -7.51 15.56
CA HIS A 196 9.58 -7.14 15.22
C HIS A 196 9.38 -7.16 13.70
N HIS A 197 8.34 -7.84 13.24
CA HIS A 197 7.89 -7.88 11.86
C HIS A 197 6.51 -7.25 11.74
N HIS A 198 6.39 -6.21 10.94
CA HIS A 198 5.10 -5.60 10.63
C HIS A 198 4.66 -5.98 9.22
N VAL A 199 3.46 -6.53 9.06
CA VAL A 199 2.93 -6.98 7.76
C VAL A 199 1.57 -6.32 7.51
N PRO A 200 1.53 -5.11 6.91
CA PRO A 200 0.29 -4.41 6.65
C PRO A 200 -0.43 -4.95 5.41
N LEU A 201 -1.73 -4.72 5.34
CA LEU A 201 -2.57 -4.99 4.19
C LEU A 201 -3.18 -3.67 3.69
N LEU A 202 -2.78 -3.22 2.50
CA LEU A 202 -3.39 -2.09 1.82
C LEU A 202 -4.42 -2.65 0.85
N LEU A 203 -5.71 -2.52 1.17
CA LEU A 203 -6.80 -3.25 0.53
C LEU A 203 -7.68 -2.33 -0.31
N SER A 204 -8.00 -2.76 -1.52
CA SER A 204 -9.07 -2.21 -2.35
C SER A 204 -9.98 -3.36 -2.85
N PRO A 205 -11.15 -3.07 -3.43
CA PRO A 205 -12.03 -4.12 -3.93
C PRO A 205 -11.42 -4.99 -5.03
N TRP A 206 -10.42 -4.47 -5.76
CA TRP A 206 -9.86 -5.12 -6.94
C TRP A 206 -8.37 -5.37 -6.85
N GLY A 207 -7.69 -4.91 -5.80
CA GLY A 207 -6.27 -5.14 -5.60
C GLY A 207 -5.85 -4.95 -4.16
N TYR A 208 -4.71 -5.51 -3.80
CA TYR A 208 -4.07 -5.25 -2.52
C TYR A 208 -2.56 -5.20 -2.65
N ALA A 209 -1.92 -4.57 -1.66
CA ALA A 209 -0.48 -4.55 -1.50
C ALA A 209 -0.09 -4.89 -0.07
N THR A 210 1.08 -5.50 0.08
CA THR A 210 1.71 -5.77 1.37
C THR A 210 3.23 -5.69 1.26
N TYR A 211 3.90 -5.52 2.39
CA TYR A 211 5.35 -5.42 2.46
C TYR A 211 5.83 -5.79 3.85
N ARG A 212 7.14 -6.03 3.99
CA ARG A 212 7.79 -6.13 5.29
C ARG A 212 7.99 -4.71 5.84
N GLY A 213 7.15 -4.29 6.77
CA GLY A 213 7.32 -3.04 7.49
C GLY A 213 8.56 -3.06 8.37
N ALA A 214 9.28 -1.94 8.39
CA ALA A 214 10.41 -1.76 9.29
C ALA A 214 9.93 -1.74 10.76
N PRO A 215 10.77 -2.19 11.71
CA PRO A 215 10.52 -1.95 13.13
C PRO A 215 10.33 -0.44 13.39
N PRO A 216 9.60 -0.05 14.45
CA PRO A 216 9.55 1.34 14.92
C PRO A 216 10.92 1.96 15.22
N GLU A 217 12.01 1.18 15.29
CA GLU A 217 13.33 1.67 15.63
C GLU A 217 14.41 1.17 14.64
N HIS A 218 14.70 1.99 13.64
CA HIS A 218 16.09 2.25 13.26
C HIS A 218 16.24 3.76 13.10
N GLY A 219 17.33 4.31 13.67
CA GLY A 219 17.72 5.71 13.51
C GLY A 219 17.84 6.11 12.03
N PRO A 220 18.11 7.39 11.74
CA PRO A 220 17.97 7.95 10.39
C PRO A 220 18.66 7.08 9.35
N VAL A 221 17.86 6.39 8.53
CA VAL A 221 18.34 5.75 7.31
C VAL A 221 18.94 6.86 6.46
N GLU A 222 20.23 6.75 6.13
CA GLU A 222 20.86 7.66 5.19
C GLU A 222 19.96 7.78 3.97
N ARG A 223 19.58 9.02 3.64
CA ARG A 223 18.81 9.29 2.43
C ARG A 223 19.59 8.67 1.27
N PRO A 224 18.98 7.76 0.49
CA PRO A 224 19.63 7.32 -0.74
C PRO A 224 19.96 8.57 -1.59
N PRO A 225 21.06 8.55 -2.35
CA PRO A 225 21.43 9.67 -3.20
C PRO A 225 20.22 10.05 -4.05
N ARG A 226 19.92 11.36 -4.11
CA ARG A 226 18.85 11.85 -4.97
C ARG A 226 19.13 11.33 -6.38
N PHE A 227 18.18 10.59 -6.94
CA PHE A 227 18.22 10.27 -8.36
C PHE A 227 18.39 11.58 -9.13
N HIS A 228 19.48 11.67 -9.90
CA HIS A 228 19.61 12.71 -10.90
C HIS A 228 18.45 12.54 -11.88
N GLU A 229 17.79 13.65 -12.26
CA GLU A 229 16.82 13.69 -13.35
C GLU A 229 17.53 13.33 -14.65
N GLY A 230 17.74 12.03 -14.87
CA GLY A 230 18.11 11.49 -16.16
C GLY A 230 16.87 11.54 -17.04
N THR A 231 17.05 12.06 -18.25
CA THR A 231 16.05 11.99 -19.31
C THR A 231 15.59 10.55 -19.45
N PHE A 232 14.36 10.24 -19.03
CA PHE A 232 13.72 8.97 -19.35
C PHE A 232 13.67 8.89 -20.88
N GLY A 233 14.58 8.14 -21.47
CA GLY A 233 14.42 7.70 -22.85
C GLY A 233 13.09 6.97 -22.91
N ALA A 234 12.24 7.34 -23.86
CA ALA A 234 11.02 6.60 -24.13
C ALA A 234 11.44 5.15 -24.43
N SER A 235 11.28 4.27 -23.44
CA SER A 235 11.24 2.83 -23.67
C SER A 235 10.15 2.64 -24.71
N GLU A 236 10.56 2.08 -25.85
CA GLU A 236 9.66 1.62 -26.89
C GLU A 236 8.46 0.92 -26.24
N ALA A 237 7.26 1.40 -26.58
CA ALA A 237 6.03 0.89 -26.02
C ALA A 237 6.04 -0.63 -26.20
N ALA A 238 5.97 -1.35 -25.08
CA ALA A 238 5.82 -2.79 -25.09
C ALA A 238 4.74 -3.16 -26.09
N GLN A 239 5.05 -4.09 -27.00
CA GLN A 239 4.07 -4.55 -27.98
C GLN A 239 2.80 -4.98 -27.22
N PRO A 240 1.62 -4.49 -27.65
CA PRO A 240 0.37 -4.97 -27.08
C PRO A 240 0.30 -6.49 -27.28
N PRO A 241 -0.31 -7.24 -26.36
CA PRO A 241 -0.50 -8.66 -26.55
C PRO A 241 -1.15 -8.91 -27.92
N PRO A 242 -0.89 -10.07 -28.57
CA PRO A 242 -1.69 -10.46 -29.73
C PRO A 242 -3.16 -10.31 -29.30
N SER A 243 -3.92 -9.47 -29.99
CA SER A 243 -5.34 -9.31 -29.70
C SER A 243 -6.04 -10.59 -30.15
N PRO A 244 -6.61 -11.43 -29.27
CA PRO A 244 -7.70 -12.25 -29.72
C PRO A 244 -8.97 -11.41 -29.57
N GLY A 245 -9.85 -11.46 -30.57
CA GLY A 245 -11.26 -11.18 -30.33
C GLY A 245 -11.87 -12.25 -29.40
N SER A 246 -11.32 -12.46 -28.20
CA SER A 246 -11.84 -13.43 -27.22
C SER A 246 -13.02 -12.80 -26.52
N THR A 247 -14.22 -13.25 -26.92
CA THR A 247 -15.50 -12.88 -26.32
C THR A 247 -15.86 -13.76 -25.12
N MET A 248 -14.92 -14.60 -24.66
CA MET A 248 -15.13 -15.67 -23.69
C MET A 248 -14.21 -15.51 -22.45
N ALA A 249 -14.44 -16.30 -21.41
CA ALA A 249 -13.72 -16.19 -20.13
C ALA A 249 -12.52 -17.14 -20.06
N GLY A 250 -11.35 -16.58 -19.79
CA GLY A 250 -10.12 -17.30 -19.46
C GLY A 250 -9.28 -16.54 -18.43
N LEU A 251 -8.14 -17.11 -18.03
CA LEU A 251 -7.28 -16.55 -16.98
C LEU A 251 -5.84 -16.35 -17.49
N THR A 252 -5.31 -15.14 -17.32
CA THR A 252 -3.90 -14.85 -17.61
C THR A 252 -3.25 -14.09 -16.45
N THR A 253 -1.91 -14.10 -16.41
CA THR A 253 -1.12 -13.35 -15.43
C THR A 253 0.07 -12.65 -16.10
N HIS A 254 0.65 -11.68 -15.38
CA HIS A 254 1.91 -11.03 -15.73
C HIS A 254 2.64 -10.70 -14.43
N VAL A 255 3.87 -11.19 -14.29
CA VAL A 255 4.69 -11.01 -13.09
C VAL A 255 5.87 -10.08 -13.39
N ILE A 256 5.95 -8.97 -12.68
CA ILE A 256 7.05 -8.01 -12.76
C ILE A 256 7.89 -8.11 -11.48
N ASP A 257 9.17 -8.42 -11.64
CA ASP A 257 10.17 -8.31 -10.59
C ASP A 257 10.59 -6.85 -10.45
N THR A 258 10.05 -6.18 -9.44
CA THR A 258 10.32 -4.76 -9.20
C THR A 258 11.68 -4.52 -8.57
N ALA A 259 12.30 -5.54 -7.97
CA ALA A 259 13.66 -5.42 -7.43
C ALA A 259 14.71 -5.41 -8.55
N ARG A 260 14.44 -6.10 -9.67
CA ARG A 260 15.33 -6.17 -10.85
C ARG A 260 14.83 -5.38 -12.05
N GLY A 261 13.65 -4.77 -11.97
CA GLY A 261 13.06 -3.91 -13.01
C GLY A 261 12.71 -4.65 -14.32
N ARG A 262 12.34 -5.93 -14.25
CA ARG A 262 12.07 -6.76 -15.44
C ARG A 262 10.97 -7.80 -15.20
N GLY A 263 10.55 -8.50 -16.25
CA GLY A 263 9.69 -9.67 -16.13
C GLY A 263 10.33 -10.75 -15.25
N ALA A 264 9.54 -11.35 -14.36
CA ALA A 264 10.00 -12.40 -13.46
C ALA A 264 10.03 -13.76 -14.17
N GLY A 265 10.88 -13.92 -15.19
CA GLY A 265 10.96 -15.16 -15.97
C GLY A 265 11.55 -16.34 -15.21
N GLY A 266 10.98 -17.52 -15.41
CA GLY A 266 11.33 -18.74 -14.66
C GLY A 266 10.50 -18.95 -13.39
N MET A 267 9.55 -18.07 -13.06
CA MET A 267 8.68 -18.22 -11.89
C MET A 267 7.57 -19.24 -12.17
N ARG A 268 7.47 -20.28 -11.34
CA ARG A 268 6.33 -21.21 -11.35
C ARG A 268 5.09 -20.49 -10.81
N VAL A 269 3.97 -20.68 -11.50
CA VAL A 269 2.63 -20.24 -11.11
C VAL A 269 1.68 -21.41 -11.22
N ASP A 270 1.00 -21.74 -10.13
CA ASP A 270 -0.05 -22.77 -10.09
C ASP A 270 -1.42 -22.14 -9.93
N VAL A 271 -2.43 -22.78 -10.54
CA VAL A 271 -3.84 -22.44 -10.40
C VAL A 271 -4.55 -23.60 -9.73
N PHE A 272 -5.27 -23.30 -8.66
CA PHE A 272 -6.15 -24.24 -7.98
C PHE A 272 -7.60 -23.76 -8.07
N ARG A 273 -8.53 -24.70 -8.17
CA ARG A 273 -9.95 -24.46 -7.96
C ARG A 273 -10.34 -25.03 -6.60
N HIS A 274 -11.04 -24.23 -5.81
CA HIS A 274 -11.60 -24.68 -4.54
C HIS A 274 -12.97 -25.32 -4.80
N ALA A 275 -13.12 -26.58 -4.41
CA ALA A 275 -14.37 -27.33 -4.47
C ALA A 275 -14.63 -27.94 -3.08
N ASP A 276 -15.68 -27.43 -2.41
CA ASP A 276 -16.08 -27.81 -1.06
C ASP A 276 -14.91 -27.81 -0.04
N ARG A 277 -14.35 -28.99 0.26
CA ARG A 277 -13.24 -29.20 1.21
C ARG A 277 -11.92 -29.58 0.53
N SER A 278 -11.83 -29.45 -0.79
CA SER A 278 -10.67 -29.84 -1.58
C SER A 278 -10.15 -28.70 -2.45
N MET A 279 -8.84 -28.68 -2.65
CA MET A 279 -8.20 -27.86 -3.68
C MET A 279 -7.80 -28.78 -4.83
N ILE A 280 -8.31 -28.49 -6.02
CA ILE A 280 -8.00 -29.24 -7.23
C ILE A 280 -6.99 -28.41 -8.03
N HIS A 281 -5.82 -28.99 -8.33
CA HIS A 281 -4.86 -28.36 -9.23
C HIS A 281 -5.43 -28.34 -10.65
N VAL A 282 -5.52 -27.15 -11.24
CA VAL A 282 -6.12 -26.92 -12.56
C VAL A 282 -5.03 -26.76 -13.62
N SER A 283 -3.98 -26.02 -13.30
CA SER A 283 -2.93 -25.66 -14.25
C SER A 283 -1.67 -25.25 -13.52
N GLY A 284 -0.51 -25.47 -14.12
CA GLY A 284 0.79 -25.04 -13.62
C GLY A 284 1.69 -24.65 -14.77
N GLN A 285 2.21 -23.42 -14.76
CA GLN A 285 3.07 -22.90 -15.81
C GLN A 285 4.26 -22.15 -15.24
N THR A 286 5.30 -22.01 -16.05
CA THR A 286 6.48 -21.18 -15.73
C THR A 286 6.43 -19.93 -16.60
N THR A 287 6.73 -18.78 -15.99
CA THR A 287 6.74 -17.51 -16.71
C THR A 287 7.90 -17.41 -17.71
N THR A 288 7.65 -16.77 -18.85
CA THR A 288 8.64 -16.35 -19.86
C THR A 288 9.51 -15.20 -19.36
N THR A 289 10.53 -14.81 -20.12
CA THR A 289 11.42 -13.67 -19.81
C THR A 289 10.69 -12.35 -19.58
N GLU A 290 9.52 -12.16 -20.18
CA GLU A 290 8.67 -10.98 -20.04
C GLU A 290 7.81 -11.05 -18.77
N GLY A 291 7.82 -12.18 -18.05
CA GLY A 291 7.03 -12.44 -16.84
C GLY A 291 5.61 -12.94 -17.12
N ARG A 292 5.28 -13.30 -18.36
CA ARG A 292 3.96 -13.84 -18.76
C ARG A 292 4.02 -15.36 -18.82
N THR A 293 2.90 -16.04 -18.94
CA THR A 293 2.87 -17.46 -19.28
C THR A 293 2.84 -17.65 -20.80
N ALA A 294 3.43 -18.73 -21.31
CA ALA A 294 3.44 -19.01 -22.75
C ALA A 294 2.03 -19.28 -23.29
N GLU A 295 1.20 -19.92 -22.46
CA GLU A 295 -0.22 -20.15 -22.71
C GLU A 295 -1.05 -19.47 -21.62
N TRP A 296 -2.37 -19.39 -21.81
CA TRP A 296 -3.26 -18.91 -20.75
C TRP A 296 -3.24 -19.89 -19.58
N LEU A 297 -3.32 -19.37 -18.35
CA LEU A 297 -3.37 -20.21 -17.15
C LEU A 297 -4.62 -21.10 -17.14
N ILE A 298 -5.74 -20.57 -17.65
CA ILE A 298 -6.95 -21.30 -18.01
C ILE A 298 -7.37 -20.78 -19.38
N ALA A 299 -7.58 -21.68 -20.34
CA ALA A 299 -7.82 -21.29 -21.73
C ALA A 299 -9.14 -20.52 -21.90
N ASP A 300 -9.27 -19.84 -23.02
CA ASP A 300 -10.45 -19.06 -23.36
C ASP A 300 -11.70 -19.96 -23.45
N GLY A 301 -12.75 -19.60 -22.71
CA GLY A 301 -13.99 -20.38 -22.61
C GLY A 301 -13.98 -21.49 -21.54
N GLU A 302 -12.84 -21.77 -20.90
CA GLU A 302 -12.74 -22.81 -19.86
C GLU A 302 -12.88 -22.29 -18.43
N LEU A 303 -12.81 -20.97 -18.23
CA LEU A 303 -12.97 -20.37 -16.91
C LEU A 303 -14.44 -20.36 -16.49
N VAL A 304 -14.80 -21.27 -15.61
CA VAL A 304 -16.15 -21.41 -15.05
C VAL A 304 -16.32 -20.66 -13.73
N PRO A 305 -17.55 -20.35 -13.30
CA PRO A 305 -17.78 -19.74 -11.99
C PRO A 305 -17.29 -20.64 -10.85
N GLY A 306 -16.74 -20.01 -9.80
CA GLY A 306 -16.18 -20.71 -8.65
C GLY A 306 -15.10 -19.90 -7.93
N ALA A 307 -14.52 -20.49 -6.89
CA ALA A 307 -13.40 -19.95 -6.14
C ALA A 307 -12.08 -20.52 -6.68
N TYR A 308 -11.11 -19.65 -6.93
CA TYR A 308 -9.81 -19.99 -7.48
C TYR A 308 -8.69 -19.40 -6.63
N GLU A 309 -7.54 -20.06 -6.65
CA GLU A 309 -6.30 -19.59 -6.03
C GLU A 309 -5.16 -19.62 -7.04
N LEU A 310 -4.46 -18.51 -7.22
CA LEU A 310 -3.15 -18.47 -7.85
C LEU A 310 -2.06 -18.60 -6.79
N VAL A 311 -1.06 -19.44 -7.04
CA VAL A 311 0.12 -19.61 -6.18
C VAL A 311 1.37 -19.28 -7.00
N PHE A 312 2.01 -18.17 -6.67
CA PHE A 312 3.28 -17.75 -7.24
C PHE A 312 4.42 -18.21 -6.34
N HIS A 313 5.38 -18.96 -6.87
CA HIS A 313 6.49 -19.54 -6.11
C HIS A 313 7.68 -18.57 -6.04
N VAL A 314 7.52 -17.53 -5.23
CA VAL A 314 8.45 -16.39 -5.13
C VAL A 314 9.81 -16.78 -4.54
N GLY A 315 9.82 -17.65 -3.53
CA GLY A 315 11.01 -18.20 -2.89
C GLY A 315 11.93 -18.87 -3.89
N ALA A 316 11.43 -19.91 -4.55
CA ALA A 316 12.16 -20.67 -5.56
C ALA A 316 12.65 -19.78 -6.72
N TYR A 317 11.84 -18.82 -7.16
CA TYR A 317 12.27 -17.85 -8.18
C TYR A 317 13.48 -17.04 -7.72
N TYR A 318 13.43 -16.42 -6.53
CA TYR A 318 14.52 -15.58 -6.06
C TYR A 318 15.77 -16.37 -5.69
N GLU A 319 15.65 -17.59 -5.20
CA GLU A 319 16.78 -18.52 -5.02
C GLU A 319 17.50 -18.80 -6.34
N ALA A 320 16.74 -18.96 -7.44
CA ALA A 320 17.31 -19.25 -8.75
C ALA A 320 17.96 -18.03 -9.42
N VAL A 321 17.36 -16.83 -9.27
CA VAL A 321 17.80 -15.66 -10.04
C VAL A 321 18.75 -14.74 -9.28
N ALA A 322 18.84 -14.84 -7.96
CA ALA A 322 19.62 -13.92 -7.14
C ALA A 322 20.27 -14.61 -5.93
N ALA A 323 21.54 -14.30 -5.69
CA ALA A 323 22.21 -14.65 -4.43
C ALA A 323 21.84 -13.61 -3.36
N TRP A 324 20.57 -13.61 -2.92
CA TRP A 324 20.18 -12.81 -1.76
C TRP A 324 20.82 -13.39 -0.50
N GLN A 325 21.25 -12.51 0.40
CA GLN A 325 21.89 -12.89 1.66
C GLN A 325 20.91 -13.59 2.63
N SER A 326 19.61 -13.44 2.40
CA SER A 326 18.52 -14.06 3.17
C SER A 326 17.42 -14.54 2.22
N ALA A 327 16.66 -15.55 2.67
CA ALA A 327 15.45 -15.98 1.98
C ALA A 327 14.46 -14.81 1.85
N PRO A 328 13.69 -14.73 0.75
CA PRO A 328 12.69 -13.67 0.60
C PRO A 328 11.65 -13.76 1.73
N PHE A 329 11.21 -12.60 2.21
CA PHE A 329 10.23 -12.53 3.29
C PHE A 329 8.88 -13.13 2.88
N PHE A 330 8.56 -13.09 1.59
CA PHE A 330 7.38 -13.71 0.99
C PHE A 330 7.79 -14.94 0.19
N PRO A 331 7.75 -16.17 0.77
CA PRO A 331 8.13 -17.39 0.06
C PRO A 331 7.13 -17.76 -1.05
N THR A 332 5.85 -17.45 -0.85
CA THR A 332 4.77 -17.67 -1.81
C THR A 332 3.81 -16.50 -1.79
N VAL A 333 3.26 -16.15 -2.95
CA VAL A 333 2.12 -15.22 -3.03
C VAL A 333 0.90 -16.02 -3.43
N ARG A 334 -0.14 -15.97 -2.60
CA ARG A 334 -1.42 -16.65 -2.84
C ARG A 334 -2.52 -15.63 -3.08
N VAL A 335 -3.26 -15.81 -4.16
CA VAL A 335 -4.31 -14.88 -4.56
C VAL A 335 -5.61 -15.66 -4.70
N ARG A 336 -6.48 -15.56 -3.68
CA ARG A 336 -7.80 -16.20 -3.66
C ARG A 336 -8.89 -15.25 -4.14
N PHE A 337 -9.63 -15.66 -5.15
CA PHE A 337 -10.66 -14.82 -5.77
C PHE A 337 -11.85 -15.63 -6.27
N LYS A 338 -12.96 -14.93 -6.46
CA LYS A 338 -14.21 -15.52 -6.97
C LYS A 338 -14.46 -15.12 -8.41
N VAL A 339 -14.81 -16.11 -9.23
CA VAL A 339 -15.33 -15.92 -10.59
C VAL A 339 -16.86 -15.93 -10.51
N ALA A 340 -17.48 -14.77 -10.67
CA ALA A 340 -18.94 -14.61 -10.54
C ALA A 340 -19.73 -14.94 -11.83
N ALA A 341 -19.17 -14.68 -13.02
CA ALA A 341 -19.78 -15.03 -14.31
C ALA A 341 -18.70 -15.30 -15.37
N ALA A 342 -18.84 -16.39 -16.13
CA ALA A 342 -17.90 -16.90 -17.14
C ALA A 342 -17.85 -16.09 -18.44
N ARG A 343 -17.92 -14.76 -18.38
CA ARG A 343 -17.98 -13.91 -19.59
C ARG A 343 -16.95 -12.78 -19.66
N ALA A 344 -15.98 -12.76 -18.75
CA ALA A 344 -14.87 -11.81 -18.82
C ALA A 344 -13.55 -12.56 -18.70
N HIS A 345 -12.63 -12.25 -19.61
CA HIS A 345 -11.21 -12.53 -19.42
C HIS A 345 -10.76 -11.92 -18.08
N LEU A 346 -10.08 -12.74 -17.27
CA LEU A 346 -9.47 -12.30 -16.03
C LEU A 346 -7.96 -12.20 -16.22
N HIS A 347 -7.43 -11.01 -15.96
CA HIS A 347 -6.00 -10.79 -15.85
C HIS A 347 -5.65 -10.52 -14.39
N VAL A 348 -4.70 -11.27 -13.81
CA VAL A 348 -4.25 -11.08 -12.41
C VAL A 348 -2.74 -10.85 -12.37
N PRO A 349 -2.26 -9.61 -12.59
CA PRO A 349 -0.85 -9.27 -12.51
C PRO A 349 -0.31 -9.23 -11.08
N LEU A 350 0.98 -9.55 -10.95
CA LEU A 350 1.76 -9.49 -9.72
C LEU A 350 2.99 -8.59 -9.93
N LEU A 351 3.13 -7.55 -9.10
CA LEU A 351 4.37 -6.79 -8.97
C LEU A 351 5.04 -7.25 -7.68
N VAL A 352 6.25 -7.76 -7.74
CA VAL A 352 6.89 -8.44 -6.59
C VAL A 352 8.34 -8.06 -6.41
N SER A 353 8.73 -7.94 -5.15
CA SER A 353 10.10 -7.88 -4.64
C SER A 353 10.26 -8.91 -3.51
N PRO A 354 11.48 -9.20 -3.04
CA PRO A 354 11.68 -10.07 -1.88
C PRO A 354 11.01 -9.56 -0.59
N TRP A 355 10.64 -8.27 -0.51
CA TRP A 355 10.15 -7.61 0.71
C TRP A 355 8.79 -6.93 0.54
N GLY A 356 8.08 -7.16 -0.56
CA GLY A 356 6.74 -6.64 -0.76
C GLY A 356 6.20 -6.91 -2.14
N TYR A 357 4.88 -6.89 -2.26
CA TYR A 357 4.20 -7.13 -3.52
C TYR A 357 2.86 -6.40 -3.60
N THR A 358 2.39 -6.21 -4.83
CA THR A 358 1.07 -5.71 -5.18
C THR A 358 0.43 -6.65 -6.19
N VAL A 359 -0.83 -6.99 -5.97
CA VAL A 359 -1.66 -7.77 -6.89
C VAL A 359 -2.98 -7.07 -7.12
N TYR A 360 -3.51 -7.18 -8.33
CA TYR A 360 -4.81 -6.63 -8.66
C TYR A 360 -5.47 -7.40 -9.80
N ARG A 361 -6.77 -7.21 -9.97
CA ARG A 361 -7.52 -7.61 -11.15
C ARG A 361 -7.27 -6.57 -12.24
N GLY A 362 -6.55 -6.96 -13.29
CA GLY A 362 -6.37 -6.19 -14.51
C GLY A 362 -7.68 -6.05 -15.30
N SER A 363 -7.72 -5.01 -16.14
CA SER A 363 -8.84 -4.67 -17.02
C SER A 363 -8.90 -5.52 -18.27
#